data_AF-A4SSE0-F1
#
_entry.id   AF-A4SSE0-F1
#
_cell.length_a   1.000
_cell.length_b   1.000
_cell.length_c   1.000
_cell.angle_alpha   90.00
_cell.angle_beta   90.00
_cell.angle_gamma   90.00
#
_symmetry.space_group_name_H-M   'P 1'
#
loop_
_entity.id
_entity.type
_entity.pdbx_description
1 polymer ?
#
loop_
_entity_poly.entity_id
_entity_poly.type
_entity_poly.pdbx_seq_one_letter_code
_entity_poly.pdbx_strand_id
1 'polypeptide(L)'
;MQTRKDVLKEWYKRVAVTQAAHYYSADSLNNRKYWLGVPTVILTTLVGTSVFATVSQENTEAWVKICLGLASVIAALLASLQTFLGDSERSEKHRIAGAKYGALGRELEFILTIEQDIGEVRFDNLRVKLDELALESPNNQLKIYRMAGAKDIKVLPNDKEASPPQLA
;
A
#
# COMPACT_ATOMS: atom_id res chain seq x y z
N MET A 1 -24.61 29.20 -0.73
CA MET A 1 -23.43 29.23 -1.63
C MET A 1 -22.24 28.79 -0.79
N GLN A 2 -21.52 27.73 -1.16
CA GLN A 2 -20.41 27.19 -0.36
C GLN A 2 -19.24 28.16 -0.41
N THR A 3 -18.64 28.49 0.73
CA THR A 3 -17.49 29.42 0.77
C THR A 3 -16.19 28.70 0.41
N ARG A 4 -15.16 29.43 -0.06
CA ARG A 4 -13.84 28.84 -0.29
C ARG A 4 -13.26 28.17 0.95
N LYS A 5 -13.49 28.76 2.13
CA LYS A 5 -13.10 28.19 3.44
C LYS A 5 -13.76 26.82 3.68
N ASP A 6 -15.04 26.68 3.32
CA ASP A 6 -15.75 25.38 3.43
C ASP A 6 -15.17 24.33 2.48
N VAL A 7 -14.85 24.72 1.24
CA VAL A 7 -14.21 23.83 0.26
C VAL A 7 -12.84 23.38 0.74
N LEU A 8 -12.03 24.30 1.28
CA LEU A 8 -10.72 23.96 1.87
C LEU A 8 -10.83 22.98 3.03
N LYS A 9 -11.82 23.14 3.92
CA LYS A 9 -12.07 22.20 5.01
C LYS A 9 -12.41 20.80 4.49
N GLU A 10 -13.20 20.71 3.44
CA GLU A 10 -13.46 19.43 2.79
C GLU A 10 -12.21 18.83 2.14
N TRP A 11 -11.40 19.65 1.47
CA TRP A 11 -10.14 19.21 0.87
C TRP A 11 -9.20 18.68 1.93
N TYR A 12 -9.05 19.39 3.05
CA TYR A 12 -8.24 18.94 4.18
C TYR A 12 -8.69 17.58 4.70
N LYS A 13 -10.00 17.38 4.93
CA LYS A 13 -10.55 16.09 5.35
C LYS A 13 -10.23 14.97 4.35
N ARG A 14 -10.46 15.23 3.05
CA ARG A 14 -10.16 14.25 1.99
C ARG A 14 -8.67 13.91 1.94
N VAL A 15 -7.80 14.91 2.02
CA VAL A 15 -6.35 14.74 2.03
C VAL A 15 -5.89 13.92 3.22
N ALA A 16 -6.39 14.21 4.42
CA ALA A 16 -6.03 13.47 5.64
C ALA A 16 -6.41 11.98 5.56
N VAL A 17 -7.61 11.69 5.06
CA VAL A 17 -8.07 10.30 4.86
C VAL A 17 -7.26 9.59 3.77
N THR A 18 -7.00 10.26 2.64
CA THR A 18 -6.19 9.69 1.55
C THR A 18 -4.76 9.42 2.00
N GLN A 19 -4.16 10.35 2.75
CA GLN A 19 -2.85 10.17 3.38
C GLN A 19 -2.82 8.90 4.25
N ALA A 20 -3.79 8.76 5.17
CA ALA A 20 -3.85 7.60 6.06
C ALA A 20 -4.06 6.29 5.28
N ALA A 21 -4.90 6.30 4.24
CA ALA A 21 -5.12 5.14 3.38
C ALA A 21 -3.85 4.69 2.65
N HIS A 22 -3.03 5.64 2.19
CA HIS A 22 -1.73 5.32 1.60
C HIS A 22 -0.78 4.70 2.63
N TYR A 23 -0.70 5.23 3.85
CA TYR A 23 0.15 4.63 4.88
C TYR A 23 -0.31 3.23 5.29
N TYR A 24 -1.61 2.98 5.42
CA TYR A 24 -2.14 1.64 5.68
C TYR A 24 -1.88 0.67 4.52
N SER A 25 -1.97 1.15 3.28
CA SER A 25 -1.64 0.32 2.11
C SER A 25 -0.15 -0.03 2.07
N ALA A 26 0.72 0.93 2.40
CA ALA A 26 2.15 0.69 2.52
C ALA A 26 2.47 -0.34 3.61
N ASP A 27 1.90 -0.19 4.81
CA ASP A 27 2.11 -1.13 5.91
C ASP A 27 1.60 -2.54 5.58
N SER A 28 0.42 -2.65 4.96
CA SER A 28 -0.13 -3.94 4.54
C SER A 28 0.77 -4.67 3.53
N LEU A 29 1.35 -3.94 2.57
CA LEU A 29 2.28 -4.50 1.58
C LEU A 29 3.62 -4.88 2.24
N ASN A 30 4.11 -4.05 3.15
CA ASN A 30 5.32 -4.33 3.92
C ASN A 30 5.16 -5.60 4.78
N ASN A 31 4.01 -5.80 5.42
CA ASN A 31 3.75 -6.99 6.23
C ASN A 31 3.68 -8.27 5.37
N ARG A 32 3.16 -8.19 4.15
CA ARG A 32 3.10 -9.31 3.21
C ARG A 32 4.49 -9.79 2.77
N LYS A 33 5.47 -8.90 2.67
CA LYS A 33 6.87 -9.26 2.40
C LYS A 33 7.41 -10.27 3.42
N TYR A 34 7.12 -10.08 4.71
CA TYR A 34 7.56 -11.01 5.75
C TYR A 34 6.88 -12.38 5.64
N TRP A 35 5.61 -12.40 5.24
CA TRP A 35 4.86 -13.64 5.07
C TRP A 35 5.42 -14.54 3.96
N LEU A 36 6.01 -13.96 2.90
CA LEU A 36 6.69 -14.73 1.84
C LEU A 36 8.18 -14.95 2.15
N GLY A 37 8.86 -13.93 2.65
CA GLY A 37 10.30 -13.96 2.87
C GLY A 37 10.73 -14.88 4.00
N VAL A 38 10.03 -14.87 5.15
CA VAL A 38 10.42 -15.68 6.31
C VAL A 38 10.34 -17.18 6.01
N PRO A 39 9.24 -17.73 5.45
CA PRO A 39 9.19 -19.14 5.08
C PRO A 39 10.23 -19.51 4.02
N THR A 40 10.47 -18.61 3.04
CA THR A 40 11.50 -18.82 2.02
C THR A 40 12.89 -18.96 2.64
N VAL A 41 13.26 -18.08 3.58
CA VAL A 41 14.56 -18.13 4.26
C VAL A 41 14.68 -19.41 5.09
N ILE A 42 13.63 -19.80 5.83
CA ILE A 42 13.65 -21.03 6.63
C ILE A 42 13.84 -22.26 5.73
N LEU A 43 13.03 -22.38 4.66
CA LEU A 43 13.11 -23.53 3.75
C LEU A 43 14.45 -23.60 3.03
N THR A 44 14.95 -22.50 2.48
CA THR A 44 16.26 -22.47 1.81
C THR A 44 17.41 -22.79 2.77
N THR A 45 17.35 -22.32 4.01
CA THR A 45 18.35 -22.64 5.04
C THR A 45 18.31 -24.13 5.40
N LEU A 46 17.12 -24.68 5.68
CA LEU A 46 16.97 -26.11 5.99
C LEU A 46 17.42 -26.99 4.82
N VAL A 47 17.04 -26.62 3.60
CA VAL A 47 17.46 -27.33 2.38
C VAL A 47 18.97 -27.27 2.24
N GLY A 48 19.57 -26.09 2.32
CA GLY A 48 21.02 -25.90 2.22
C GLY A 48 21.79 -26.72 3.25
N THR A 49 21.44 -26.60 4.53
CA THR A 49 22.08 -27.37 5.60
C THR A 49 21.93 -28.89 5.40
N SER A 50 20.75 -29.35 4.99
CA SER A 50 20.49 -30.78 4.78
C SER A 50 21.27 -31.35 3.58
N VAL A 51 21.42 -30.59 2.49
CA VAL A 51 22.25 -31.00 1.35
C VAL A 51 23.70 -31.22 1.80
N PHE A 52 24.27 -30.31 2.59
CA PHE A 52 25.64 -30.48 3.11
C PHE A 52 25.75 -31.63 4.11
N ALA A 53 24.76 -31.83 4.98
CA ALA A 53 24.78 -32.93 5.95
C ALA A 53 24.68 -34.31 5.30
N THR A 54 23.93 -34.42 4.20
CA THR A 54 23.70 -35.70 3.49
C THR A 54 24.82 -36.04 2.49
N VAL A 55 25.66 -35.08 2.11
CA VAL A 55 26.73 -35.28 1.11
C VAL A 55 27.73 -36.37 1.53
N SER A 56 27.97 -36.53 2.83
CA SER A 56 28.89 -37.53 3.39
C SER A 56 28.18 -38.80 3.88
N GLN A 57 26.86 -38.92 3.69
CA GLN A 57 26.06 -40.07 4.11
C GLN A 57 25.64 -40.93 2.92
N GLU A 58 26.31 -42.07 2.73
CA GLU A 58 26.03 -43.02 1.64
C GLU A 58 24.61 -43.63 1.71
N ASN A 59 24.00 -43.72 2.90
CA ASN A 59 22.70 -44.36 3.13
C ASN A 59 21.58 -43.37 3.51
N THR A 60 21.53 -42.20 2.86
CA THR A 60 20.40 -41.27 3.07
C THR A 60 19.10 -41.87 2.52
N GLU A 61 18.09 -42.01 3.38
CA GLU A 61 16.79 -42.59 3.04
C GLU A 61 16.07 -41.81 1.92
N ALA A 62 15.38 -42.55 1.03
CA ALA A 62 14.75 -41.97 -0.16
C ALA A 62 13.70 -40.89 0.17
N TRP A 63 12.95 -41.06 1.25
CA TRP A 63 11.95 -40.08 1.68
C TRP A 63 12.58 -38.74 2.07
N VAL A 64 13.78 -38.74 2.67
CA VAL A 64 14.51 -37.51 3.03
C VAL A 64 14.86 -36.73 1.77
N LYS A 65 15.36 -37.41 0.72
CA LYS A 65 15.68 -36.79 -0.57
C LYS A 65 14.45 -36.19 -1.24
N ILE A 66 13.30 -36.88 -1.17
CA ILE A 66 12.03 -36.38 -1.72
C ILE A 66 11.57 -35.13 -0.96
N CYS A 67 11.56 -35.16 0.38
CA CYS A 67 11.20 -34.01 1.20
C CYS A 67 12.10 -32.79 0.92
N LEU A 68 13.41 -33.02 0.77
CA LEU A 68 14.38 -31.98 0.44
C LEU A 68 14.12 -31.34 -0.92
N GLY A 69 13.83 -32.17 -1.93
CA GLY A 69 13.46 -31.71 -3.27
C GLY A 69 12.17 -30.87 -3.27
N LEU A 70 11.13 -31.34 -2.59
CA LEU A 70 9.87 -30.60 -2.46
C LEU A 70 10.05 -29.28 -1.72
N ALA A 71 10.79 -29.27 -0.61
CA ALA A 71 11.10 -28.06 0.14
C ALA A 71 11.87 -27.04 -0.71
N SER A 72 12.81 -27.51 -1.55
CA SER A 72 13.55 -26.67 -2.49
C SER A 72 12.64 -26.02 -3.54
N VAL A 73 11.72 -26.79 -4.13
CA VAL A 73 10.76 -26.27 -5.11
C VAL A 73 9.83 -25.23 -4.47
N ILE A 74 9.30 -25.51 -3.27
CA ILE A 74 8.44 -24.56 -2.54
C ILE A 74 9.20 -23.27 -2.23
N ALA A 75 10.44 -23.38 -1.74
CA ALA A 75 11.30 -22.23 -1.50
C ALA A 75 11.50 -21.38 -2.76
N ALA A 76 11.81 -22.00 -3.90
CA ALA A 76 12.01 -21.31 -5.16
C ALA A 76 10.73 -20.58 -5.61
N LEU A 77 9.56 -21.25 -5.50
CA LEU A 77 8.26 -20.65 -5.85
C LEU A 77 7.94 -19.43 -4.97
N LEU A 78 8.16 -19.53 -3.65
CA LEU A 78 7.92 -18.41 -2.75
C LEU A 78 8.87 -17.23 -3.03
N ALA A 79 10.15 -17.50 -3.34
CA ALA A 79 11.11 -16.48 -3.73
C ALA A 79 10.72 -15.78 -5.05
N SER A 80 10.30 -16.55 -6.05
CA SER A 80 9.81 -16.02 -7.32
C SER A 80 8.54 -15.18 -7.13
N LEU A 81 7.60 -15.65 -6.30
CA LEU A 81 6.38 -14.92 -5.98
C LEU A 81 6.68 -13.61 -5.24
N GLN A 82 7.60 -13.62 -4.28
CA GLN A 82 8.05 -12.43 -3.56
C GLN A 82 8.59 -11.37 -4.53
N THR A 83 9.40 -11.78 -5.52
CA THR A 83 9.93 -10.88 -6.54
C THR A 83 8.84 -10.39 -7.49
N PHE A 84 8.00 -11.31 -8.00
CA PHE A 84 6.95 -11.00 -8.96
C PHE A 84 5.91 -10.01 -8.41
N LEU A 85 5.55 -10.13 -7.13
CA LEU A 85 4.55 -9.26 -6.52
C LEU A 85 5.05 -7.83 -6.28
N GLY A 86 6.37 -7.63 -6.19
CA GLY A 86 6.99 -6.31 -6.05
C GLY A 86 6.49 -5.53 -4.82
N ASP A 87 6.10 -6.21 -3.74
CA ASP A 87 5.41 -5.60 -2.60
C ASP A 87 6.22 -4.45 -1.97
N SER A 88 7.56 -4.52 -2.00
CA SER A 88 8.44 -3.44 -1.50
C SER A 88 8.32 -2.16 -2.35
N GLU A 89 8.33 -2.29 -3.68
CA GLU A 89 8.21 -1.13 -4.58
C GLU A 89 6.82 -0.51 -4.47
N ARG A 90 5.78 -1.34 -4.42
CA ARG A 90 4.39 -0.88 -4.25
C ARG A 90 4.21 -0.18 -2.90
N SER A 91 4.75 -0.75 -1.82
CA SER A 91 4.75 -0.15 -0.49
C SER A 91 5.38 1.24 -0.52
N GLU A 92 6.54 1.37 -1.17
CA GLU A 92 7.24 2.65 -1.28
C GLU A 92 6.44 3.69 -2.07
N LYS A 93 5.81 3.30 -3.18
CA LYS A 93 4.91 4.19 -3.94
C LYS A 93 3.77 4.73 -3.07
N HIS A 94 3.14 3.87 -2.25
CA HIS A 94 2.13 4.33 -1.29
C HIS A 94 2.75 5.23 -0.20
N ARG A 95 3.94 4.92 0.33
CA ARG A 95 4.62 5.76 1.34
C ARG A 95 4.92 7.17 0.82
N ILE A 96 5.41 7.27 -0.42
CA ILE A 96 5.68 8.54 -1.10
C ILE A 96 4.37 9.32 -1.31
N ALA A 97 3.33 8.69 -1.82
CA ALA A 97 2.02 9.32 -2.00
C ALA A 97 1.45 9.84 -0.66
N GLY A 98 1.51 9.03 0.40
CA GLY A 98 1.13 9.44 1.76
C GLY A 98 1.92 10.67 2.24
N ALA A 99 3.23 10.70 2.02
CA ALA A 99 4.06 11.85 2.38
C ALA A 99 3.69 13.12 1.59
N LYS A 100 3.44 12.99 0.28
CA LYS A 100 3.01 14.11 -0.57
C LYS A 100 1.64 14.67 -0.14
N TYR A 101 0.66 13.80 0.12
CA TYR A 101 -0.63 14.21 0.66
C TYR A 101 -0.48 14.86 2.05
N GLY A 102 0.40 14.35 2.91
CA GLY A 102 0.67 14.98 4.20
C GLY A 102 1.31 16.36 4.11
N ALA A 103 2.17 16.60 3.12
CA ALA A 103 2.71 17.93 2.85
C ALA A 103 1.60 18.91 2.44
N LEU A 104 0.71 18.50 1.55
CA LEU A 104 -0.44 19.30 1.13
C LEU A 104 -1.45 19.52 2.27
N GLY A 105 -1.65 18.51 3.13
CA GLY A 105 -2.50 18.61 4.31
C GLY A 105 -2.01 19.70 5.28
N ARG A 106 -0.70 19.78 5.52
CA ARG A 106 -0.09 20.86 6.33
C ARG A 106 -0.22 22.24 5.67
N GLU A 107 -0.11 22.32 4.34
CA GLU A 107 -0.34 23.58 3.61
C GLU A 107 -1.80 24.06 3.78
N LEU A 108 -2.77 23.15 3.66
CA LEU A 108 -4.18 23.43 3.90
C LEU A 108 -4.46 23.83 5.35
N GLU A 109 -3.86 23.12 6.32
CA GLU A 109 -3.99 23.43 7.75
C GLU A 109 -3.47 24.83 8.09
N PHE A 110 -2.31 25.20 7.55
CA PHE A 110 -1.74 26.54 7.71
C PHE A 110 -2.70 27.62 7.18
N ILE A 111 -3.24 27.41 5.97
CA ILE A 111 -4.19 28.34 5.36
C ILE A 111 -5.49 28.46 6.17
N LEU A 112 -6.01 27.35 6.69
CA LEU A 112 -7.20 27.34 7.52
C LEU A 112 -6.98 28.04 8.88
N THR A 113 -5.75 28.04 9.38
CA THR A 113 -5.37 28.64 10.68
C THR A 113 -5.26 30.16 10.60
N ILE A 114 -4.71 30.72 9.51
CA ILE A 114 -4.53 32.17 9.37
C ILE A 114 -5.85 32.94 9.16
N GLU A 115 -6.98 32.23 9.05
CA GLU A 115 -8.35 32.75 8.84
C GLU A 115 -8.55 33.76 7.69
N GLN A 116 -7.52 33.93 6.86
CA GLN A 116 -7.50 34.87 5.76
C GLN A 116 -8.19 34.26 4.54
N ASP A 117 -8.98 35.08 3.83
CA ASP A 117 -9.54 34.65 2.55
C ASP A 117 -8.39 34.44 1.55
N ILE A 118 -8.40 33.27 0.91
CA ILE A 118 -7.35 32.90 -0.03
C ILE A 118 -7.56 33.65 -1.33
N GLY A 119 -6.49 34.14 -1.95
CA GLY A 119 -6.56 34.65 -3.32
C GLY A 119 -6.96 33.54 -4.30
N GLU A 120 -7.63 33.91 -5.38
CA GLU A 120 -8.10 32.99 -6.43
C GLU A 120 -6.96 32.15 -7.03
N VAL A 121 -5.83 32.79 -7.33
CA VAL A 121 -4.62 32.12 -7.84
C VAL A 121 -4.13 31.03 -6.89
N ARG A 122 -4.11 31.29 -5.58
CA ARG A 122 -3.63 30.30 -4.59
C ARG A 122 -4.62 29.15 -4.43
N PHE A 123 -5.92 29.43 -4.52
CA PHE A 123 -6.96 28.40 -4.51
C PHE A 123 -6.84 27.47 -5.71
N ASP A 124 -6.67 28.02 -6.91
CA ASP A 124 -6.53 27.21 -8.13
C ASP A 124 -5.24 26.40 -8.11
N ASN A 125 -4.13 26.96 -7.61
CA ASN A 125 -2.89 26.20 -7.42
C ASN A 125 -3.05 25.00 -6.48
N LEU A 126 -3.84 25.12 -5.41
CA LEU A 126 -4.14 23.98 -4.52
C LEU A 126 -4.98 22.92 -5.22
N ARG A 127 -5.95 23.35 -6.05
CA ARG A 127 -6.76 22.44 -6.87
C ARG A 127 -5.88 21.64 -7.82
N VAL A 128 -5.00 22.32 -8.56
CA VAL A 128 -4.07 21.69 -9.50
C VAL A 128 -3.15 20.71 -8.78
N LYS A 129 -2.56 21.08 -7.63
CA LYS A 129 -1.74 20.17 -6.81
C LYS A 129 -2.53 18.92 -6.36
N LEU A 130 -3.80 19.08 -5.97
CA LEU A 130 -4.66 17.95 -5.60
C LEU A 130 -4.88 17.01 -6.78
N ASP A 131 -5.20 17.57 -7.95
CA ASP A 131 -5.48 16.81 -9.17
C ASP A 131 -4.21 16.06 -9.63
N GLU A 132 -3.06 16.71 -9.62
CA GLU A 132 -1.76 16.10 -9.92
C GLU A 132 -1.42 14.96 -8.96
N LEU A 133 -1.58 15.17 -7.64
CA LEU A 133 -1.35 14.11 -6.66
C LEU A 133 -2.28 12.92 -6.87
N ALA A 134 -3.55 13.16 -7.21
CA ALA A 134 -4.50 12.10 -7.47
C ALA A 134 -4.13 11.26 -8.71
N LEU A 135 -3.58 11.89 -9.74
CA LEU A 135 -3.14 11.22 -10.97
C LEU A 135 -1.86 10.41 -10.78
N GLU A 136 -0.90 10.93 -10.00
CA GLU A 136 0.38 10.26 -9.73
C GLU A 136 0.27 9.12 -8.70
N SER A 137 -0.74 9.16 -7.85
CA SER A 137 -0.84 8.27 -6.70
C SER A 137 -1.34 6.87 -7.09
N PRO A 138 -0.78 5.80 -6.50
CA PRO A 138 -1.31 4.46 -6.70
C PRO A 138 -2.72 4.34 -6.12
N ASN A 139 -3.57 3.54 -6.77
CA ASN A 139 -4.94 3.34 -6.30
C ASN A 139 -4.96 2.64 -4.92
N ASN A 140 -5.75 3.16 -3.98
CA ASN A 140 -5.97 2.54 -2.68
C ASN A 140 -7.17 1.59 -2.74
N GLN A 141 -7.05 0.42 -2.11
CA GLN A 141 -8.19 -0.49 -2.01
C GLN A 141 -9.33 0.16 -1.20
N LEU A 142 -10.57 -0.01 -1.66
CA LEU A 142 -11.75 0.61 -1.03
C LEU A 142 -11.89 0.23 0.46
N LYS A 143 -11.54 -0.99 0.83
CA LYS A 143 -11.52 -1.45 2.23
C LYS A 143 -10.57 -0.60 3.08
N ILE A 144 -9.35 -0.37 2.59
CA ILE A 144 -8.32 0.43 3.28
C ILE A 144 -8.75 1.89 3.35
N TYR A 145 -9.29 2.42 2.25
CA TYR A 145 -9.79 3.80 2.21
C TYR A 145 -10.93 4.03 3.22
N ARG A 146 -11.86 3.08 3.35
CA ARG A 146 -12.91 3.10 4.38
C ARG A 146 -12.35 2.99 5.80
N MET A 147 -11.34 2.13 6.02
CA MET A 147 -10.64 2.01 7.31
C MET A 147 -9.94 3.31 7.70
N ALA A 148 -9.47 4.09 6.72
CA ALA A 148 -8.82 5.38 6.93
C ALA A 148 -9.78 6.53 7.30
N GLY A 149 -11.08 6.27 7.47
CA GLY A 149 -12.07 7.28 7.87
C GLY A 149 -12.89 7.86 6.73
N ALA A 150 -12.85 7.26 5.53
CA ALA A 150 -13.60 7.78 4.39
C ALA A 150 -15.13 7.62 4.48
N LYS A 151 -15.64 6.89 5.49
CA LYS A 151 -17.09 6.68 5.68
C LYS A 151 -17.87 7.99 5.81
N ASP A 152 -17.23 9.02 6.37
CA ASP A 152 -17.85 10.33 6.59
C ASP A 152 -17.61 11.29 5.41
N ILE A 153 -16.91 10.84 4.36
CA ILE A 153 -16.66 11.62 3.15
C ILE A 153 -17.79 11.36 2.14
N LYS A 154 -18.56 12.42 1.86
CA LYS A 154 -19.74 12.44 0.98
C LYS A 154 -19.50 12.01 -0.49
N VAL A 155 -18.26 11.68 -0.86
CA VAL A 155 -17.84 11.39 -2.25
C VAL A 155 -17.78 9.88 -2.54
N LEU A 156 -17.74 9.02 -1.52
CA LEU A 156 -17.73 7.59 -1.75
C LEU A 156 -19.15 7.07 -2.07
N PRO A 157 -19.33 6.25 -3.11
CA PRO A 157 -20.57 5.52 -3.32
C PRO A 157 -20.91 4.75 -2.06
N ASN A 158 -22.16 4.88 -1.61
CA ASN A 158 -22.64 4.16 -0.46
C ASN A 158 -22.49 2.66 -0.75
N ASP A 159 -22.27 1.82 0.26
CA ASP A 159 -21.99 0.37 0.09
C ASP A 159 -23.08 -0.37 -0.72
N LYS A 160 -24.26 0.23 -0.80
CA LYS A 160 -25.43 -0.25 -1.55
C LYS A 160 -25.43 0.14 -3.05
N GLU A 161 -24.57 1.06 -3.46
CA GLU A 161 -24.47 1.60 -4.83
C GLU A 161 -23.24 1.09 -5.59
N ALA A 162 -22.28 0.48 -4.89
CA ALA A 162 -21.10 -0.13 -5.51
C ALA A 162 -21.46 -1.48 -6.15
N SER A 163 -22.17 -1.45 -7.28
CA SER A 163 -22.22 -2.61 -8.17
C SER A 163 -20.79 -2.91 -8.66
N PRO A 164 -20.34 -4.17 -8.65
CA PRO A 164 -19.06 -4.53 -9.24
C PRO A 164 -19.03 -4.04 -10.71
N PRO A 165 -17.89 -3.54 -11.21
CA PRO A 165 -17.79 -3.13 -12.60
C PRO A 165 -18.23 -4.31 -13.47
N GLN A 166 -19.23 -4.07 -14.33
CA GLN A 166 -19.62 -5.05 -15.33
C GLN A 166 -18.42 -5.21 -16.26
N LEU A 167 -17.75 -6.36 -16.15
CA LEU A 167 -16.67 -6.73 -17.06
C LEU A 167 -17.30 -6.86 -18.45
N ALA A 168 -16.91 -5.95 -19.34
CA ALA A 168 -17.21 -6.02 -20.77
C ALA A 168 -16.33 -7.10 -21.42
#